data_AF-A0A2E2VYT9-F1
#
_entry.id   AF-A0A2E2VYT9-F1
#
_cell.length_a   1.000
_cell.length_b   1.000
_cell.length_c   1.000
_cell.angle_alpha   90.00
_cell.angle_beta   90.00
_cell.angle_gamma   90.00
#
_symmetry.space_group_name_H-M   'P 1'
#
loop_
_entity.id
_entity.type
_entity.pdbx_description
1 polymer ?
#
loop_
_entity_poly.entity_id
_entity_poly.type
_entity_poly.pdbx_seq_one_letter_code
_entity_poly.pdbx_strand_id
1 'polypeptide(L)'
;MRKKTHSHPCIFLKIIKKNNSEVTVEYIDNEFDEFFERKVKQRKIKLPEDFDNLYDDFNQIINKLNKQELIKTNNYLKTQNKVLRYHKKNNNLDSIRVVEESIKLVESFRAKLNNEF
;
A
#
# COMPACT_ATOMS: atom_id res chain seq x y z
N MET A 1 22.62 -8.69 6.81
CA MET A 1 21.65 -7.66 6.38
C MET A 1 20.27 -8.04 6.89
N ARG A 2 19.58 -7.19 7.68
CA ARG A 2 18.17 -7.44 8.04
C ARG A 2 17.35 -7.48 6.75
N LYS A 3 16.62 -8.57 6.50
CA LYS A 3 15.69 -8.65 5.38
C LYS A 3 14.70 -7.49 5.53
N LYS A 4 14.59 -6.61 4.54
CA LYS A 4 13.57 -5.55 4.53
C LYS A 4 12.21 -6.25 4.55
N THR A 5 11.50 -6.17 5.66
CA THR A 5 10.09 -6.60 5.74
C THR A 5 9.33 -5.84 4.66
N HIS A 6 8.76 -6.59 3.72
CA HIS A 6 7.94 -6.00 2.67
C HIS A 6 6.63 -5.57 3.34
N SER A 7 6.38 -4.26 3.38
CA SER A 7 5.08 -3.74 3.77
C SER A 7 4.12 -3.99 2.62
N HIS A 8 2.95 -4.54 2.92
CA HIS A 8 1.86 -4.55 1.96
C HIS A 8 1.43 -3.09 1.68
N PRO A 9 0.95 -2.81 0.46
CA PRO A 9 0.31 -1.54 0.13
C PRO A 9 -0.85 -1.25 1.08
N CYS A 10 -1.02 0.03 1.44
CA CYS A 10 -2.15 0.50 2.24
C CYS A 10 -2.75 1.80 1.65
N ILE A 11 -3.99 2.12 2.00
CA ILE A 11 -4.65 3.39 1.65
C ILE A 11 -4.91 4.13 2.95
N PHE A 12 -4.34 5.32 3.11
CA PHE A 12 -4.60 6.17 4.28
C PHE A 12 -5.89 6.95 4.07
N LEU A 13 -6.78 6.91 5.06
CA LEU A 13 -8.10 7.54 5.01
C LEU A 13 -8.09 8.90 5.72
N LYS A 14 -7.64 8.93 6.98
CA LYS A 14 -7.64 10.15 7.80
C LYS A 14 -6.59 10.10 8.90
N ILE A 15 -6.20 11.28 9.38
CA ILE A 15 -5.41 11.45 10.60
C ILE A 15 -6.38 11.54 11.78
N ILE A 16 -6.22 10.66 12.77
CA ILE A 16 -7.03 10.61 13.99
C ILE A 16 -6.43 11.52 15.06
N LYS A 17 -5.11 11.45 15.20
CA LYS A 17 -4.37 12.20 16.22
C LYS A 17 -3.00 12.57 15.68
N LYS A 18 -2.55 13.78 16.01
CA LYS A 18 -1.20 14.25 15.71
C LYS A 18 -0.50 14.71 16.98
N ASN A 19 0.70 14.20 17.20
CA ASN A 19 1.61 14.58 18.26
C ASN A 19 2.96 14.91 17.63
N ASN A 20 3.22 16.18 17.41
CA ASN A 20 4.40 16.65 16.70
C ASN A 20 4.64 15.92 15.36
N SER A 21 5.77 15.19 15.22
CA SER A 21 6.14 14.43 14.02
C SER A 21 5.51 13.03 13.96
N GLU A 22 4.70 12.65 14.95
CA GLU A 22 3.97 11.39 14.95
C GLU A 22 2.49 11.62 14.67
N VAL A 23 1.95 10.85 13.72
CA VAL A 23 0.52 10.84 13.42
C VAL A 23 -0.05 9.45 13.60
N THR A 24 -1.23 9.38 14.20
CA THR A 24 -2.07 8.19 14.21
C THR A 24 -3.01 8.30 13.03
N VAL A 25 -2.89 7.35 12.11
CA VAL A 25 -3.64 7.33 10.86
C VAL A 25 -4.54 6.12 10.80
N GLU A 26 -5.73 6.32 10.26
CA GLU A 26 -6.65 5.26 9.83
C GLU A 26 -6.30 4.86 8.40
N TYR A 27 -6.22 3.57 8.12
CA TYR A 27 -5.88 3.06 6.80
C TYR A 27 -6.60 1.76 6.47
N ILE A 28 -6.85 1.53 5.18
CA ILE A 28 -7.31 0.25 4.64
C ILE A 28 -6.09 -0.62 4.38
N ASP A 29 -6.12 -1.82 4.92
CA ASP A 29 -5.10 -2.84 4.69
C ASP A 29 -5.50 -3.77 3.52
N ASN A 30 -4.55 -4.56 3.04
CA ASN A 30 -4.81 -5.59 2.03
C ASN A 30 -5.26 -6.93 2.64
N GLU A 31 -5.63 -6.93 3.92
CA GLU A 31 -6.22 -8.06 4.63
C GLU A 31 -7.75 -7.98 4.60
N PHE A 32 -8.38 -9.15 4.54
CA PHE A 32 -9.83 -9.29 4.57
C PHE A 32 -10.32 -9.69 5.96
N ASP A 33 -11.52 -9.25 6.31
CA ASP A 33 -12.26 -9.74 7.46
C ASP A 33 -13.12 -10.97 7.11
N GLU A 34 -13.94 -11.40 8.08
CA GLU A 34 -14.82 -12.57 7.94
C GLU A 34 -15.95 -12.35 6.93
N PHE A 35 -16.19 -11.11 6.52
CA PHE A 35 -17.20 -10.71 5.54
C PHE A 35 -16.60 -10.46 4.15
N PHE A 36 -15.32 -10.79 3.95
CA PHE A 36 -14.58 -10.52 2.71
C PHE A 36 -14.46 -9.02 2.39
N GLU A 37 -14.56 -8.16 3.39
CA GLU A 37 -14.27 -6.74 3.28
C GLU A 37 -12.84 -6.45 3.71
N ARG A 38 -12.26 -5.37 3.17
CA ARG A 38 -10.88 -4.98 3.53
C ARG A 38 -10.88 -4.36 4.93
N LYS A 39 -9.98 -4.83 5.79
CA LYS A 39 -9.88 -4.33 7.17
C LYS A 39 -9.42 -2.88 7.22
N VAL A 40 -10.14 -2.08 8.00
CA VAL A 40 -9.68 -0.76 8.43
C VAL A 40 -8.88 -0.91 9.72
N LYS A 41 -7.68 -0.36 9.74
CA LYS A 41 -6.75 -0.42 10.87
C LYS A 41 -6.24 0.96 11.21
N GLN A 42 -5.65 1.07 12.40
CA GLN A 42 -4.98 2.29 12.86
C GLN A 42 -3.51 1.99 13.14
N ARG A 43 -2.64 2.90 12.75
CA ARG A 43 -1.23 2.81 13.14
C ARG A 43 -0.65 4.19 13.42
N LYS A 44 0.37 4.20 14.27
CA LYS A 44 1.24 5.36 14.44
C LYS A 44 2.32 5.31 13.38
N ILE A 45 2.50 6.42 12.67
CA ILE A 45 3.62 6.63 11.76
C ILE A 45 4.37 7.88 12.17
N LYS A 46 5.68 7.84 12.02
CA LYS A 46 6.52 9.03 12.07
C LYS A 46 6.52 9.65 10.68
N LEU A 47 6.15 10.93 10.60
CA LEU A 47 6.19 11.67 9.34
C LEU A 47 7.66 11.86 8.92
N PRO A 48 7.97 11.67 7.63
CA PRO A 48 9.27 12.07 7.06
C PRO A 48 9.50 13.58 7.21
N GLU A 49 10.76 14.01 7.24
CA GLU A 49 11.16 15.44 7.31
C GLU A 49 10.52 16.26 6.18
N ASP A 50 10.29 15.65 5.01
CA ASP A 50 9.64 16.28 3.86
C ASP A 50 8.18 16.74 4.15
N PHE A 51 7.61 16.42 5.29
CA PHE A 51 6.26 16.80 5.72
C PHE A 51 6.23 17.98 6.69
N ASP A 52 7.37 18.53 7.08
CA ASP A 52 7.46 19.54 8.14
C ASP A 52 6.63 20.81 7.84
N ASN A 53 6.50 21.19 6.56
CA ASN A 53 5.70 22.35 6.14
C ASN A 53 4.19 22.09 6.05
N LEU A 54 3.74 20.84 6.20
CA LEU A 54 2.33 20.43 6.04
C LEU A 54 1.62 20.28 7.38
N TYR A 55 2.15 20.91 8.44
CA TYR A 55 1.85 20.51 9.82
C TYR A 55 0.35 20.51 10.16
N ASP A 56 -0.41 21.46 9.62
CA ASP A 56 -1.82 21.63 9.99
C ASP A 56 -2.80 21.19 8.89
N ASP A 57 -2.33 20.85 7.70
CA ASP A 57 -3.20 20.38 6.61
C ASP A 57 -3.19 18.85 6.52
N PHE A 58 -4.12 18.24 7.26
CA PHE A 58 -4.28 16.79 7.31
C PHE A 58 -4.58 16.17 5.94
N ASN A 59 -5.33 16.89 5.08
CA ASN A 59 -5.66 16.40 3.75
C ASN A 59 -4.41 16.36 2.87
N GLN A 60 -3.55 17.39 2.94
CA GLN A 60 -2.27 17.38 2.22
C GLN A 60 -1.33 16.27 2.72
N ILE A 61 -1.28 16.02 4.03
CA ILE A 61 -0.50 14.91 4.59
C ILE A 61 -1.00 13.57 4.04
N ILE A 62 -2.32 13.32 4.09
CA ILE A 62 -2.93 12.08 3.59
C ILE A 62 -2.65 11.90 2.09
N ASN A 63 -2.86 12.94 1.29
CA ASN A 63 -2.59 12.90 -0.15
C ASN A 63 -1.13 12.55 -0.45
N LYS A 64 -0.18 13.12 0.29
CA LYS A 64 1.24 12.84 0.10
C LYS A 64 1.60 11.42 0.53
N LEU A 65 1.03 10.92 1.62
CA LEU A 65 1.17 9.53 2.04
C LEU A 65 0.60 8.54 1.00
N ASN A 66 -0.59 8.80 0.47
CA ASN A 66 -1.22 7.97 -0.55
C ASN A 66 -0.45 7.99 -1.87
N LYS A 67 0.12 9.14 -2.27
CA LYS A 67 1.06 9.19 -3.42
C LYS A 67 2.27 8.30 -3.21
N GLN A 68 2.84 8.26 -2.01
CA GLN A 68 3.96 7.35 -1.71
C GLN A 68 3.54 5.87 -1.79
N GLU A 69 2.35 5.53 -1.29
CA GLU A 69 1.81 4.17 -1.38
C GLU A 69 1.49 3.76 -2.83
N LEU A 70 0.99 4.68 -3.65
CA LEU A 70 0.79 4.43 -5.08
C LEU A 70 2.10 4.08 -5.79
N ILE A 71 3.18 4.82 -5.51
CA ILE A 71 4.51 4.54 -6.06
C ILE A 71 4.99 3.14 -5.64
N LYS A 72 4.84 2.78 -4.35
CA LYS A 72 5.19 1.45 -3.85
C LYS A 72 4.38 0.35 -4.54
N THR A 73 3.08 0.56 -4.69
CA THR A 73 2.14 -0.36 -5.36
C THR A 73 2.55 -0.58 -6.81
N ASN A 74 2.86 0.48 -7.54
CA ASN A 74 3.32 0.40 -8.93
C ASN A 74 4.66 -0.34 -9.06
N ASN A 75 5.61 -0.07 -8.16
CA ASN A 75 6.90 -0.77 -8.15
C ASN A 75 6.73 -2.27 -7.84
N TYR A 76 5.83 -2.62 -6.93
CA TYR A 76 5.48 -4.00 -6.64
C TYR A 76 4.88 -4.69 -7.86
N LEU A 77 3.88 -4.09 -8.51
CA LEU A 77 3.26 -4.64 -9.73
C LEU A 77 4.27 -4.81 -10.86
N LYS A 78 5.19 -3.85 -11.05
CA LYS A 78 6.28 -3.98 -12.03
C LYS A 78 7.16 -5.19 -11.74
N THR A 79 7.46 -5.44 -10.47
CA THR A 79 8.27 -6.58 -10.03
C THR A 79 7.52 -7.89 -10.23
N GLN A 80 6.26 -7.99 -9.80
CA GLN A 80 5.43 -9.19 -9.99
C GLN A 80 5.26 -9.54 -11.46
N ASN A 81 5.05 -8.55 -12.34
CA ASN A 81 4.97 -8.78 -13.78
C ASN A 81 6.28 -9.37 -14.35
N LYS A 82 7.45 -8.95 -13.85
CA LYS A 82 8.74 -9.54 -14.25
C LYS A 82 8.86 -10.99 -13.79
N VAL A 83 8.44 -11.26 -12.55
CA VAL A 83 8.42 -12.62 -11.97
C VAL A 83 7.46 -13.52 -12.76
N LEU A 84 6.28 -13.02 -13.12
CA LEU A 84 5.30 -13.75 -13.93
C LEU A 84 5.88 -14.15 -15.29
N ARG A 85 6.57 -13.23 -15.99
CA ARG A 85 7.25 -13.53 -17.26
C ARG A 85 8.28 -14.64 -17.12
N TYR A 86 9.04 -14.64 -16.02
CA TYR A 86 10.01 -15.69 -15.73
C TYR A 86 9.33 -17.06 -15.55
N HIS A 87 8.27 -17.14 -14.74
CA HIS A 87 7.56 -18.41 -14.54
C HIS A 87 6.84 -18.90 -15.80
N LYS A 88 6.27 -17.98 -16.61
CA LYS A 88 5.71 -18.30 -17.94
C LYS A 88 6.76 -18.90 -18.87
N LYS A 89 7.96 -18.32 -18.92
CA LYS A 89 9.08 -18.86 -19.73
C LYS A 89 9.49 -20.28 -19.29
N ASN A 90 9.39 -20.57 -17.99
CA ASN A 90 9.81 -21.85 -17.41
C ASN A 90 8.66 -22.85 -17.23
N ASN A 91 7.46 -22.56 -17.76
CA ASN A 91 6.26 -23.40 -17.64
C ASN A 91 5.91 -23.84 -16.19
N ASN A 92 6.20 -22.99 -15.20
CA ASN A 92 5.87 -23.28 -13.81
C ASN A 92 4.43 -22.82 -13.51
N LEU A 93 3.46 -23.70 -13.79
CA LEU A 93 2.03 -23.41 -13.75
C LEU A 93 1.54 -22.93 -12.37
N ASP A 94 1.98 -23.59 -11.29
CA ASP A 94 1.57 -23.21 -9.93
C ASP A 94 2.02 -21.79 -9.58
N SER A 95 3.29 -21.47 -9.90
CA SER A 95 3.83 -20.14 -9.64
C SER A 95 3.16 -19.07 -10.51
N ILE A 96 2.81 -19.40 -11.76
CA ILE A 96 2.05 -18.50 -12.64
C ILE A 96 0.71 -18.13 -11.99
N ARG A 97 -0.07 -19.13 -11.55
CA ARG A 97 -1.38 -18.90 -10.93
C ARG A 97 -1.27 -18.01 -9.69
N VAL A 98 -0.35 -18.33 -8.78
CA VAL A 98 -0.15 -17.57 -7.53
C VAL A 98 0.23 -16.11 -7.82
N VAL A 99 1.13 -15.89 -8.77
CA VAL A 99 1.57 -14.53 -9.12
C VAL A 99 0.46 -13.75 -9.81
N GLU A 100 -0.34 -14.38 -10.69
CA GLU A 100 -1.48 -13.73 -11.35
C GLU A 100 -2.56 -13.32 -10.35
N GLU A 101 -2.89 -14.17 -9.38
CA GLU A 101 -3.84 -13.84 -8.31
C GLU A 101 -3.34 -12.68 -7.45
N SER A 102 -2.04 -12.71 -7.10
CA SER A 102 -1.41 -11.61 -6.35
C SER A 102 -1.44 -10.28 -7.13
N ILE A 103 -1.24 -10.31 -8.45
CA ILE A 103 -1.34 -9.12 -9.31
C ILE A 103 -2.77 -8.59 -9.30
N LYS A 104 -3.77 -9.44 -9.53
CA LYS A 104 -5.20 -9.05 -9.53
C LYS A 104 -5.61 -8.40 -8.22
N LEU A 105 -5.18 -8.98 -7.09
CA LEU A 105 -5.48 -8.43 -5.77
C LEU A 105 -4.92 -7.01 -5.60
N VAL A 106 -3.66 -6.79 -5.98
CA VAL A 106 -3.02 -5.48 -5.84
C VAL A 106 -3.52 -4.47 -6.88
N GLU A 107 -3.90 -4.91 -8.07
CA GLU A 107 -4.53 -4.05 -9.08
C GLU A 107 -5.90 -3.54 -8.60
N SER A 108 -6.71 -4.40 -7.97
CA SER A 108 -7.98 -3.98 -7.36
C SER A 108 -7.78 -2.90 -6.30
N PHE A 109 -6.67 -3.00 -5.54
CA PHE A 109 -6.32 -2.03 -4.52
C PHE A 109 -5.83 -0.72 -5.11
N ARG A 110 -4.99 -0.77 -6.15
CA ARG A 110 -4.52 0.40 -6.88
C ARG A 110 -5.70 1.18 -7.49
N ALA A 111 -6.68 0.47 -8.04
CA ALA A 111 -7.88 1.09 -8.60
C ALA A 111 -8.67 1.88 -7.55
N LYS A 112 -8.82 1.34 -6.33
CA LYS A 112 -9.43 2.08 -5.21
C LYS A 112 -8.63 3.33 -4.86
N LEU A 113 -7.31 3.21 -4.74
CA LEU A 113 -6.43 4.33 -4.38
C LEU A 113 -6.52 5.49 -5.41
N ASN A 114 -6.63 5.18 -6.71
CA ASN A 114 -6.81 6.17 -7.78
C ASN A 114 -8.21 6.80 -7.85
N ASN A 115 -9.23 6.15 -7.29
CA ASN A 115 -10.60 6.68 -7.29
C ASN A 115 -10.87 7.59 -6.09
N GLU A 116 -10.13 7.41 -5.00
CA GLU A 116 -10.28 8.22 -3.78
C GLU A 116 -9.39 9.47 -3.76
N PHE A 117 -8.34 9.55 -4.60
CA PHE A 117 -7.32 10.61 -4.59
C PHE A 117 -6.72 10.89 -5.98
#